data_AF-A0A1Y5FPQ0-F1
#
_entry.id   AF-A0A1Y5FPQ0-F1
#
_cell.length_a   1.000
_cell.length_b   1.000
_cell.length_c   1.000
_cell.angle_alpha   90.00
_cell.angle_beta   90.00
_cell.angle_gamma   90.00
#
_symmetry.space_group_name_H-M   'P 1'
#
loop_
_entity.id
_entity.type
_entity.pdbx_description
1 polymer ?
#
loop_
_entity_poly.entity_id
_entity_poly.type
_entity_poly.pdbx_seq_one_letter_code
_entity_poly.pdbx_strand_id
1 'polypeptide(L)'
;MNKLPTDNLYKFVALSGVTLAIASIYLFVSKVYEYKDNLLAHKDELEFLGPVTQTGAIIGLLLAGVGFYLWYIKLQKPADLELEEKVKIAQVQSQRDKEALRLNKYQTIYEELSKLEHQTNFTNFLMLGDLAYGRKFDPSQVPKSDRSTLKMHISFYAPSLERVYEGIEKLDSEFTRILSEFILKVDPTEEEKKEFIVGGTMTAKMIVKEIATLKIKLSEIVKNETSKA
;
A
#
# COMPACT_ATOMS: atom_id res chain seq x y z
N MET A 1 -11.04 34.97 -0.72
CA MET A 1 -10.19 36.02 -1.29
C MET A 1 -9.71 35.55 -2.66
N ASN A 2 -10.22 36.17 -3.73
CA ASN A 2 -9.78 35.85 -5.09
C ASN A 2 -8.33 36.32 -5.25
N LYS A 3 -7.37 35.40 -5.28
CA LYS A 3 -6.01 35.69 -5.76
C LYS A 3 -6.18 36.18 -7.19
N LEU A 4 -5.94 37.46 -7.44
CA LEU A 4 -5.79 37.98 -8.80
C LEU A 4 -4.81 37.07 -9.56
N PRO A 5 -5.03 36.77 -10.86
CA PRO A 5 -4.20 35.85 -11.64
C PRO A 5 -2.84 36.48 -11.94
N THR A 6 -2.03 36.69 -10.90
CA THR A 6 -0.69 37.29 -10.94
C THR A 6 0.34 36.34 -11.55
N ASP A 7 0.04 35.04 -11.64
CA ASP A 7 0.85 34.06 -12.36
C ASP A 7 1.07 34.48 -13.83
N ASN A 8 -0.02 34.87 -14.50
CA ASN A 8 0.04 35.26 -15.91
C ASN A 8 0.86 36.54 -16.12
N LEU A 9 0.92 37.43 -15.13
CA LEU A 9 1.65 38.70 -15.25
C LEU A 9 3.17 38.48 -15.29
N TYR A 10 3.73 37.69 -14.39
CA TYR A 10 5.20 37.48 -14.36
C TYR A 10 5.68 36.70 -15.58
N LYS A 11 4.93 35.68 -15.99
CA LYS A 11 5.19 34.93 -17.25
C LYS A 11 5.11 35.85 -18.46
N PHE A 12 4.10 36.72 -18.52
CA PHE A 12 3.95 37.68 -19.60
C PHE A 12 5.14 38.67 -19.67
N VAL A 13 5.57 39.22 -18.52
CA VAL A 13 6.75 40.11 -18.46
C VAL A 13 8.01 39.36 -18.92
N ALA A 14 8.20 38.13 -18.45
CA ALA A 14 9.36 37.31 -18.84
C ALA A 14 9.39 37.06 -20.35
N LEU A 15 8.26 36.59 -20.91
CA LEU A 15 8.10 36.30 -22.33
C LEU A 15 8.19 37.56 -23.19
N SER A 16 7.66 38.69 -22.73
CA SER A 16 7.77 39.97 -23.43
C SER A 16 9.22 40.44 -23.50
N GLY A 17 9.99 40.27 -22.42
CA GLY A 17 11.43 40.56 -22.40
C GLY A 17 12.22 39.70 -23.40
N VAL A 18 11.98 38.38 -23.41
CA VAL A 18 12.58 37.47 -24.39
C VAL A 18 12.21 37.85 -25.82
N THR A 19 10.93 38.13 -26.06
CA THR A 19 10.41 38.53 -27.38
C THR A 19 11.05 39.83 -27.84
N LEU A 20 11.17 40.83 -26.97
CA LEU A 20 11.83 42.10 -27.27
C LEU A 20 13.31 41.89 -27.65
N ALA A 21 14.04 41.08 -26.88
CA ALA A 21 15.45 40.81 -27.16
C ALA A 21 15.64 40.11 -28.52
N ILE A 22 14.81 39.10 -28.82
CA ILE A 22 14.83 38.41 -30.12
C ILE A 22 14.48 39.36 -31.25
N ALA A 23 13.45 40.19 -31.08
CA ALA A 23 13.03 41.16 -32.10
C ALA A 23 14.13 42.19 -32.39
N SER A 24 14.81 42.72 -31.37
CA SER A 24 15.94 43.63 -31.55
C SER A 24 17.05 43.00 -32.39
N ILE A 25 17.48 41.78 -32.01
CA ILE A 25 18.54 41.06 -32.73
C ILE A 25 18.10 40.75 -34.18
N TYR A 26 16.87 40.29 -34.37
CA TYR A 26 16.32 39.97 -35.68
C TYR A 26 16.30 41.18 -36.62
N LEU A 27 15.85 42.35 -36.13
CA LEU A 27 15.81 43.58 -36.94
C LEU A 27 17.20 44.00 -37.41
N PHE A 28 18.21 43.93 -36.53
CA PHE A 28 19.59 44.25 -36.89
C PHE A 28 20.14 43.29 -37.93
N VAL A 29 20.00 41.99 -37.70
CA VAL A 29 20.47 40.94 -38.64
C VAL A 29 19.79 41.11 -40.00
N SER A 30 18.47 41.32 -40.01
CA SER A 30 17.69 41.55 -41.24
C SER A 30 18.24 42.74 -42.05
N LYS A 31 18.51 43.87 -41.39
CA LYS A 31 19.06 45.07 -42.05
C LYS A 31 20.50 44.88 -42.55
N VAL A 32 21.34 44.17 -41.80
CA VAL A 32 22.69 43.81 -42.26
C VAL A 32 22.63 42.93 -43.52
N TYR A 33 21.69 41.98 -43.58
CA TYR A 33 21.48 41.15 -44.77
C TYR A 33 20.97 41.95 -45.97
N GLU A 34 20.05 42.89 -45.75
CA GLU A 34 19.53 43.80 -46.78
C GLU A 34 20.66 44.65 -47.40
N TYR A 35 21.62 45.10 -46.57
CA TYR A 35 22.70 45.98 -46.99
C TYR A 35 23.97 45.26 -47.46
N LYS A 36 23.93 43.93 -47.57
CA LYS A 36 25.09 43.09 -47.86
C LYS A 36 25.88 43.54 -49.10
N ASP A 37 25.20 43.95 -50.16
CA ASP A 37 25.85 44.31 -51.44
C ASP A 37 26.39 45.76 -51.45
N ASN A 38 25.95 46.63 -50.54
CA ASN A 38 26.30 48.06 -50.49
C ASN A 38 26.60 48.56 -49.07
N LEU A 39 27.30 47.77 -48.26
CA LEU A 39 27.57 48.09 -46.85
C LEU A 39 28.20 49.47 -46.62
N LEU A 40 29.08 49.91 -47.53
CA LEU A 40 29.75 51.21 -47.43
C LEU A 40 28.78 52.38 -47.60
N ALA A 41 27.74 52.23 -48.42
CA ALA A 41 26.75 53.28 -48.66
C ALA A 41 25.79 53.45 -47.47
N HIS A 42 25.68 52.44 -46.61
CA HIS A 42 24.74 52.43 -45.47
C HIS A 42 25.45 52.29 -44.11
N LYS A 43 26.74 52.65 -44.07
CA LYS A 43 27.57 52.53 -42.88
C LYS A 43 26.99 53.33 -41.70
N ASP A 44 26.58 54.58 -41.93
CA ASP A 44 26.06 55.47 -40.88
C ASP A 44 24.75 54.93 -40.26
N GLU A 45 23.89 54.32 -41.09
CA GLU A 45 22.66 53.67 -40.61
C GLU A 45 22.96 52.44 -39.75
N LEU A 46 23.93 51.62 -40.16
CA LEU A 46 24.36 50.46 -39.37
C LEU A 46 25.05 50.87 -38.06
N GLU A 47 25.87 51.93 -38.10
CA GLU A 47 26.49 52.52 -36.90
C GLU A 47 25.44 53.06 -35.92
N PHE A 48 24.33 53.62 -36.42
CA PHE A 48 23.20 54.05 -35.59
C PHE A 48 22.37 52.86 -35.04
N LEU A 49 22.10 51.84 -35.87
CA LEU A 49 21.28 50.69 -35.48
C LEU A 49 21.96 49.79 -34.45
N GLY A 50 23.30 49.71 -34.46
CA GLY A 50 24.10 48.92 -33.52
C GLY A 50 23.75 49.19 -32.04
N PRO A 51 23.94 50.41 -31.51
CA PRO A 51 23.66 50.73 -30.11
C PRO A 51 22.16 50.62 -29.75
N VAL A 52 21.25 50.90 -30.69
CA VAL A 52 19.80 50.73 -30.47
C VAL A 52 19.46 49.27 -30.26
N THR A 53 20.01 48.38 -31.10
CA THR A 53 19.84 46.93 -31.01
C THR A 53 20.38 46.38 -29.71
N GLN A 54 21.61 46.77 -29.35
CA GLN A 54 22.25 46.34 -28.10
C GLN A 54 21.42 46.77 -26.89
N THR A 55 20.94 48.01 -26.89
CA THR A 55 20.10 48.54 -25.81
C THR A 55 18.79 47.78 -25.69
N GLY A 56 18.08 47.56 -26.82
CA GLY A 56 16.84 46.79 -26.85
C GLY A 56 17.02 45.35 -26.37
N ALA A 57 18.11 44.69 -26.78
CA ALA A 57 18.46 43.35 -26.32
C ALA A 57 18.75 43.30 -24.81
N ILE A 58 19.53 44.25 -24.27
CA ILE A 58 19.83 44.35 -22.84
C ILE A 58 18.55 44.57 -22.03
N ILE A 59 17.70 45.52 -22.44
CA ILE A 59 16.42 45.80 -21.76
C ILE A 59 15.52 44.55 -21.79
N GLY A 60 15.41 43.90 -22.95
CA GLY A 60 14.64 42.67 -23.09
C GLY A 60 15.13 41.56 -22.15
N LEU A 61 16.45 41.34 -22.08
CA LEU A 61 17.05 40.35 -21.18
C LEU A 61 16.85 40.70 -19.70
N LEU A 62 16.96 41.97 -19.32
CA LEU A 62 16.69 42.41 -17.94
C LEU A 62 15.22 42.19 -17.57
N LEU A 63 14.28 42.54 -18.46
CA LEU A 63 12.85 42.28 -18.25
C LEU A 63 12.56 40.78 -18.13
N ALA A 64 13.20 39.97 -18.99
CA ALA A 64 13.11 38.52 -18.92
C ALA A 64 13.59 37.99 -17.56
N GLY A 65 14.78 38.41 -17.13
CA GLY A 65 15.37 38.04 -15.85
C GLY A 65 14.50 38.42 -14.66
N VAL A 66 13.98 39.65 -14.63
CA VAL A 66 13.06 40.12 -13.58
C VAL A 66 11.76 39.32 -13.58
N GLY A 67 11.18 39.07 -14.75
CA GLY A 67 9.95 38.28 -14.89
C GLY A 67 10.11 36.86 -14.34
N PHE A 68 11.19 36.16 -14.74
CA PHE A 68 11.49 34.82 -14.23
C PHE A 68 11.81 34.81 -12.74
N TYR A 69 12.57 35.79 -12.26
CA TYR A 69 12.90 35.93 -10.83
C TYR A 69 11.64 36.10 -9.97
N LEU A 70 10.73 36.99 -10.38
CA LEU A 70 9.47 37.20 -9.67
C LEU A 70 8.56 35.98 -9.75
N TRP A 71 8.47 35.33 -10.91
CA TRP A 71 7.71 34.10 -11.07
C TRP A 71 8.21 33.00 -10.13
N TYR A 72 9.52 32.77 -10.08
CA TYR A 72 10.11 31.75 -9.22
C TYR A 72 9.84 32.01 -7.73
N ILE A 73 10.12 33.22 -7.25
CA ILE A 73 10.00 33.55 -5.82
C ILE A 73 8.56 33.63 -5.36
N LYS A 74 7.68 34.27 -6.15
CA LYS A 74 6.32 34.57 -5.73
C LYS A 74 5.35 33.44 -6.02
N LEU A 75 5.64 32.59 -6.99
CA LEU A 75 4.70 31.56 -7.42
C LEU A 75 5.27 30.15 -7.34
N GLN A 76 6.41 29.87 -7.96
CA GLN A 76 6.91 28.49 -8.05
C GLN A 76 7.31 27.96 -6.66
N LYS A 77 8.15 28.70 -5.92
CA LYS A 77 8.59 28.27 -4.58
C LYS A 77 7.44 27.96 -3.60
N PRO A 78 6.40 28.82 -3.42
CA PRO A 78 5.30 28.47 -2.53
C PRO A 78 4.44 27.30 -3.06
N ALA A 79 4.29 27.16 -4.38
CA ALA A 79 3.57 26.03 -4.96
C ALA A 79 4.33 24.71 -4.72
N ASP A 80 5.65 24.71 -4.85
CA ASP A 80 6.50 23.56 -4.57
C ASP A 80 6.45 23.17 -3.08
N LEU A 81 6.44 24.16 -2.18
CA LEU A 81 6.26 23.93 -0.73
C LEU A 81 4.88 23.31 -0.42
N GLU A 82 3.81 23.86 -1.00
CA GLU A 82 2.45 23.31 -0.83
C GLU A 82 2.35 21.88 -1.37
N LEU A 83 3.00 21.61 -2.51
CA LEU A 83 3.04 20.28 -3.10
C LEU A 83 3.82 19.30 -2.21
N GLU A 84 4.96 19.71 -1.68
CA GLU A 84 5.75 18.89 -0.74
C GLU A 84 4.94 18.55 0.52
N GLU A 85 4.22 19.52 1.09
CA GLU A 85 3.33 19.29 2.23
C GLU A 85 2.21 18.30 1.90
N LYS A 86 1.56 18.44 0.73
CA LYS A 86 0.52 17.48 0.29
C LYS A 86 1.07 16.08 0.08
N VAL A 87 2.27 15.95 -0.47
CA VAL A 87 2.95 14.66 -0.64
C VAL A 87 3.25 14.03 0.72
N LYS A 88 3.76 14.80 1.69
CA LYS A 88 4.00 14.32 3.06
C LYS A 88 2.70 13.84 3.73
N ILE A 89 1.63 14.62 3.63
CA ILE A 89 0.30 14.24 4.18
C ILE A 89 -0.20 12.95 3.51
N ALA A 90 -0.13 12.85 2.19
CA ALA A 90 -0.56 11.66 1.46
C ALA A 90 0.28 10.42 1.79
N GLN A 91 1.59 10.59 2.00
CA GLN A 91 2.48 9.50 2.43
C GLN A 91 2.14 9.01 3.83
N VAL A 92 1.95 9.93 4.79
CA VAL A 92 1.51 9.58 6.16
C VAL A 92 0.14 8.89 6.15
N GLN A 93 -0.80 9.38 5.34
CA GLN A 93 -2.11 8.75 5.19
C GLN A 93 -1.99 7.33 4.60
N SER A 94 -1.18 7.16 3.54
CA SER A 94 -0.94 5.84 2.94
C SER A 94 -0.29 4.86 3.92
N GLN A 95 0.60 5.34 4.80
CA GLN A 95 1.18 4.51 5.87
C GLN A 95 0.11 4.08 6.87
N ARG A 96 -0.72 5.01 7.35
CA ARG A 96 -1.85 4.71 8.26
C ARG A 96 -2.84 3.72 7.65
N ASP A 97 -3.18 3.88 6.37
CA ASP A 97 -4.09 2.97 5.67
C ASP A 97 -3.51 1.55 5.57
N LYS A 98 -2.18 1.43 5.34
CA LYS A 98 -1.49 0.13 5.34
C LYS A 98 -1.47 -0.52 6.72
N GLU A 99 -1.24 0.25 7.77
CA GLU A 99 -1.27 -0.23 9.16
C GLU A 99 -2.67 -0.69 9.55
N ALA A 100 -3.71 0.11 9.24
CA ALA A 100 -5.10 -0.25 9.47
C ALA A 100 -5.49 -1.54 8.73
N LEU A 101 -5.04 -1.69 7.48
CA LEU A 101 -5.26 -2.92 6.71
C LEU A 101 -4.59 -4.13 7.38
N ARG A 102 -3.35 -4.00 7.86
CA ARG A 102 -2.66 -5.10 8.56
C ARG A 102 -3.39 -5.50 9.84
N LEU A 103 -3.79 -4.53 10.67
CA LEU A 103 -4.54 -4.80 11.89
C LEU A 103 -5.86 -5.52 11.59
N ASN A 104 -6.57 -5.09 10.53
CA ASN A 104 -7.78 -5.78 10.08
C ASN A 104 -7.50 -7.24 9.68
N LYS A 105 -6.39 -7.51 8.99
CA LYS A 105 -6.00 -8.88 8.61
C LYS A 105 -5.61 -9.73 9.81
N TYR A 106 -4.96 -9.17 10.82
CA TYR A 106 -4.71 -9.89 12.07
C TYR A 106 -5.99 -10.23 12.81
N GLN A 107 -6.97 -9.32 12.83
CA GLN A 107 -8.28 -9.61 13.38
C GLN A 107 -8.97 -10.76 12.62
N THR A 108 -8.93 -10.75 11.28
CA THR A 108 -9.48 -11.85 10.46
C THR A 108 -8.82 -13.19 10.81
N ILE A 109 -7.49 -13.25 10.93
CA ILE A 109 -6.77 -14.47 11.34
C ILE A 109 -7.27 -14.93 12.72
N TYR A 110 -7.42 -14.02 13.69
CA TYR A 110 -7.91 -14.35 15.03
C TYR A 110 -9.33 -14.93 15.01
N GLU A 111 -10.22 -14.35 14.23
CA GLU A 111 -11.60 -14.82 14.06
C GLU A 111 -11.65 -16.21 13.43
N GLU A 112 -10.84 -16.45 12.39
CA GLU A 112 -10.72 -17.76 11.73
C GLU A 112 -10.14 -18.83 12.66
N LEU A 113 -9.13 -18.50 13.47
CA LEU A 113 -8.62 -19.40 14.52
C LEU A 113 -9.68 -19.72 15.57
N SER A 114 -10.49 -18.74 15.94
CA SER A 114 -11.59 -18.94 16.90
C SER A 114 -12.69 -19.83 16.34
N LYS A 115 -13.00 -19.71 15.05
CA LYS A 115 -13.90 -20.63 14.35
C LYS A 115 -13.35 -22.05 14.35
N LEU A 116 -12.07 -22.23 14.02
CA LEU A 116 -11.43 -23.55 14.03
C LEU A 116 -11.43 -24.19 15.43
N GLU A 117 -11.14 -23.40 16.46
CA GLU A 117 -11.21 -23.84 17.87
C GLU A 117 -12.63 -24.28 18.25
N HIS A 118 -13.63 -23.48 17.90
CA HIS A 118 -15.04 -23.82 18.16
C HIS A 118 -15.45 -25.11 17.45
N GLN A 119 -15.07 -25.29 16.18
CA GLN A 119 -15.37 -26.49 15.41
C GLN A 119 -14.69 -27.73 16.00
N THR A 120 -13.43 -27.59 16.44
CA THR A 120 -12.68 -28.68 17.10
C THR A 120 -13.36 -29.09 18.40
N ASN A 121 -13.72 -28.11 19.25
CA ASN A 121 -14.42 -28.37 20.50
C ASN A 121 -15.80 -28.99 20.27
N PHE A 122 -16.58 -28.47 19.31
CA PHE A 122 -17.90 -28.98 18.97
C PHE A 122 -17.82 -30.44 18.49
N THR A 123 -16.87 -30.76 17.61
CA THR A 123 -16.65 -32.13 17.14
C THR A 123 -16.27 -33.05 18.28
N ASN A 124 -15.40 -32.61 19.18
CA ASN A 124 -15.05 -33.35 20.39
C ASN A 124 -16.28 -33.59 21.31
N PHE A 125 -17.15 -32.59 21.47
CA PHE A 125 -18.40 -32.76 22.23
C PHE A 125 -19.37 -33.74 21.57
N LEU A 126 -19.50 -33.72 20.24
CA LEU A 126 -20.32 -34.70 19.51
C LEU A 126 -19.77 -36.12 19.70
N MET A 127 -18.46 -36.31 19.58
CA MET A 127 -17.81 -37.60 19.82
C MET A 127 -18.12 -38.14 21.22
N LEU A 128 -17.94 -37.30 22.24
CA LEU A 128 -18.23 -37.66 23.63
C LEU A 128 -19.72 -37.92 23.84
N GLY A 129 -20.58 -37.04 23.34
CA GLY A 129 -22.02 -37.08 23.57
C GLY A 129 -22.75 -38.18 22.79
N ASP A 130 -22.30 -38.57 21.62
CA ASP A 130 -22.94 -39.67 20.91
C ASP A 130 -22.49 -41.01 21.49
N LEU A 131 -21.19 -41.20 21.66
CA LEU A 131 -20.66 -42.49 22.05
C LEU A 131 -20.84 -42.81 23.54
N ALA A 132 -20.72 -41.83 24.44
CA ALA A 132 -20.92 -42.07 25.87
C ALA A 132 -22.35 -42.49 26.21
N TYR A 133 -23.33 -42.12 25.37
CA TYR A 133 -24.74 -42.49 25.52
C TYR A 133 -25.18 -43.61 24.57
N GLY A 134 -24.24 -44.31 23.93
CA GLY A 134 -24.54 -45.45 23.04
C GLY A 134 -25.24 -45.07 21.73
N ARG A 135 -25.22 -43.80 21.33
CA ARG A 135 -25.72 -43.33 20.03
C ARG A 135 -24.67 -43.52 18.95
N LYS A 136 -25.13 -43.68 17.71
CA LYS A 136 -24.25 -43.74 16.55
C LYS A 136 -23.75 -42.33 16.22
N PHE A 137 -22.44 -42.16 16.10
CA PHE A 137 -21.83 -40.90 15.69
C PHE A 137 -22.29 -40.51 14.29
N ASP A 138 -22.80 -39.29 14.14
CA ASP A 138 -23.28 -38.75 12.86
C ASP A 138 -22.27 -37.76 12.27
N PRO A 139 -21.49 -38.15 11.24
CA PRO A 139 -20.47 -37.29 10.66
C PRO A 139 -21.05 -36.09 9.89
N SER A 140 -22.35 -36.09 9.55
CA SER A 140 -22.97 -34.99 8.83
C SER A 140 -23.09 -33.72 9.69
N GLN A 141 -23.04 -33.87 11.01
CA GLN A 141 -23.08 -32.77 11.98
C GLN A 141 -21.72 -32.10 12.17
N VAL A 142 -20.63 -32.70 11.68
CA VAL A 142 -19.28 -32.14 11.80
C VAL A 142 -19.16 -30.89 10.92
N PRO A 143 -18.87 -29.72 11.50
CA PRO A 143 -18.75 -28.48 10.72
C PRO A 143 -17.62 -28.57 9.70
N LYS A 144 -17.89 -28.13 8.46
CA LYS A 144 -16.86 -27.97 7.44
C LYS A 144 -16.08 -26.67 7.72
N SER A 145 -14.76 -26.76 7.73
CA SER A 145 -13.87 -25.60 7.89
C SER A 145 -13.17 -25.30 6.56
N ASP A 146 -13.23 -24.06 6.10
CA ASP A 146 -12.36 -23.61 5.00
C ASP A 146 -11.03 -23.15 5.59
N ARG A 147 -10.03 -24.02 5.48
CA ARG A 147 -8.67 -23.78 6.01
C ARG A 147 -7.78 -23.06 5.02
N SER A 148 -8.16 -23.06 3.75
CA SER A 148 -7.33 -22.46 2.69
C SER A 148 -7.21 -20.95 2.89
N THR A 149 -8.29 -20.30 3.31
CA THR A 149 -8.33 -18.88 3.63
C THR A 149 -7.45 -18.53 4.83
N LEU A 150 -7.53 -19.30 5.93
CA LEU A 150 -6.68 -19.09 7.11
C LEU A 150 -5.19 -19.29 6.80
N LYS A 151 -4.85 -20.34 6.06
CA LYS A 151 -3.48 -20.59 5.60
C LYS A 151 -2.94 -19.43 4.77
N MET A 152 -3.74 -18.94 3.82
CA MET A 152 -3.40 -17.79 2.99
C MET A 152 -3.17 -16.53 3.83
N HIS A 153 -4.08 -16.21 4.76
CA HIS A 153 -3.91 -15.03 5.60
C HIS A 153 -2.65 -15.12 6.47
N ILE A 154 -2.36 -16.29 7.03
CA ILE A 154 -1.14 -16.50 7.82
C ILE A 154 0.11 -16.34 6.96
N SER A 155 0.18 -16.96 5.79
CA SER A 155 1.38 -16.90 4.95
C SER A 155 1.68 -15.48 4.43
N PHE A 156 0.65 -14.71 4.09
CA PHE A 156 0.82 -13.35 3.59
C PHE A 156 1.06 -12.31 4.69
N TYR A 157 0.30 -12.37 5.79
CA TYR A 157 0.29 -11.28 6.78
C TYR A 157 1.06 -11.61 8.06
N ALA A 158 1.21 -12.89 8.40
CA ALA A 158 1.89 -13.33 9.62
C ALA A 158 2.78 -14.57 9.39
N PRO A 159 3.77 -14.51 8.46
CA PRO A 159 4.57 -15.67 8.08
C PRO A 159 5.35 -16.29 9.24
N SER A 160 5.65 -15.52 10.29
CA SER A 160 6.25 -16.04 11.53
C SER A 160 5.38 -17.07 12.27
N LEU A 161 4.08 -17.13 11.97
CA LEU A 161 3.13 -18.09 12.55
C LEU A 161 2.99 -19.37 11.72
N GLU A 162 3.53 -19.41 10.49
CA GLU A 162 3.33 -20.51 9.54
C GLU A 162 3.76 -21.87 10.11
N ARG A 163 4.94 -21.94 10.73
CA ARG A 163 5.44 -23.18 11.35
C ARG A 163 4.54 -23.71 12.46
N VAL A 164 3.90 -22.82 13.23
CA VAL A 164 2.96 -23.23 14.29
C VAL A 164 1.66 -23.72 13.65
N TYR A 165 1.20 -23.04 12.60
CA TYR A 165 0.01 -23.41 11.85
C TYR A 165 0.15 -24.78 11.17
N GLU A 166 1.31 -25.11 10.60
CA GLU A 166 1.60 -26.45 10.06
C GLU A 166 1.45 -27.55 11.12
N GLY A 167 1.76 -27.24 12.38
CA GLY A 167 1.52 -28.14 13.52
C GLY A 167 0.03 -28.42 13.71
N ILE A 168 -0.81 -27.38 13.60
CA ILE A 168 -2.27 -27.50 13.65
C ILE A 168 -2.78 -28.32 12.46
N GLU A 169 -2.30 -28.08 11.24
CA GLU A 169 -2.70 -28.85 10.05
C GLU A 169 -2.39 -30.34 10.19
N LYS A 170 -1.23 -30.68 10.75
CA LYS A 170 -0.84 -32.09 11.00
C LYS A 170 -1.74 -32.74 12.05
N LEU A 171 -1.95 -32.07 13.19
CA LEU A 171 -2.82 -32.59 14.25
C LEU A 171 -4.26 -32.75 13.78
N ASP A 172 -4.74 -31.82 12.97
CA ASP A 172 -6.08 -31.91 12.43
C ASP A 172 -6.22 -33.04 11.39
N SER A 173 -5.22 -33.21 10.51
CA SER A 173 -5.20 -34.34 9.58
C SER A 173 -5.28 -35.68 10.32
N GLU A 174 -4.55 -35.79 11.43
CA GLU A 174 -4.59 -36.94 12.32
C GLU A 174 -5.96 -37.10 13.00
N PHE A 175 -6.55 -36.01 13.48
CA PHE A 175 -7.91 -36.02 14.04
C PHE A 175 -8.95 -36.50 13.02
N THR A 176 -8.87 -36.00 11.79
CA THR A 176 -9.73 -36.40 10.67
C THR A 176 -9.54 -37.87 10.30
N ARG A 177 -8.30 -38.38 10.36
CA ARG A 177 -8.00 -39.81 10.17
C ARG A 177 -8.69 -40.66 11.22
N ILE A 178 -8.54 -40.32 12.50
CA ILE A 178 -9.20 -41.02 13.64
C ILE A 178 -10.73 -41.03 13.46
N LEU A 179 -11.33 -39.90 13.11
CA LEU A 179 -12.77 -39.79 12.80
C LEU A 179 -13.17 -40.73 11.66
N SER A 180 -12.44 -40.70 10.55
CA SER A 180 -12.75 -41.48 9.35
C SER A 180 -12.65 -42.98 9.61
N GLU A 181 -11.59 -43.43 10.29
CA GLU A 181 -11.39 -44.84 10.65
C GLU A 181 -12.53 -45.35 11.52
N PHE A 182 -13.02 -44.54 12.46
CA PHE A 182 -14.14 -44.91 13.30
C PHE A 182 -15.48 -44.95 12.55
N ILE A 183 -15.76 -43.95 11.70
CA ILE A 183 -17.00 -43.88 10.89
C ILE A 183 -17.17 -45.11 9.99
N LEU A 184 -16.06 -45.66 9.49
CA LEU A 184 -16.07 -46.83 8.61
C LEU A 184 -16.37 -48.15 9.34
N LYS A 185 -16.33 -48.18 10.68
CA LYS A 185 -16.68 -49.38 11.47
C LYS A 185 -18.20 -49.50 11.61
N VAL A 186 -18.76 -50.60 11.11
CA VAL A 186 -20.21 -50.85 11.13
C VAL A 186 -20.72 -51.09 12.55
N ASP A 187 -19.98 -51.86 13.37
CA ASP A 187 -20.30 -52.20 14.75
C ASP A 187 -19.04 -52.22 15.64
N PRO A 188 -18.53 -51.05 16.09
CA PRO A 188 -17.32 -50.99 16.92
C PRO A 188 -17.57 -51.60 18.30
N THR A 189 -16.60 -52.37 18.78
CA THR A 189 -16.57 -52.91 20.14
C THR A 189 -16.44 -51.81 21.20
N GLU A 190 -16.78 -52.09 22.46
CA GLU A 190 -16.66 -51.10 23.55
C GLU A 190 -15.22 -50.61 23.75
N GLU A 191 -14.23 -51.48 23.58
CA GLU A 191 -12.83 -51.07 23.69
C GLU A 191 -12.42 -50.14 22.53
N GLU A 192 -12.87 -50.42 21.30
CA GLU A 192 -12.60 -49.54 20.15
C GLU A 192 -13.28 -48.17 20.29
N LYS A 193 -14.51 -48.12 20.85
CA LYS A 193 -15.18 -46.84 21.17
C LYS A 193 -14.37 -46.04 22.20
N LYS A 194 -13.88 -46.71 23.25
CA LYS A 194 -13.05 -46.10 24.29
C LYS A 194 -11.74 -45.57 23.72
N GLU A 195 -11.03 -46.35 22.91
CA GLU A 195 -9.80 -45.91 22.23
C GLU A 195 -10.05 -44.70 21.33
N PHE A 196 -11.12 -44.72 20.54
CA PHE A 196 -11.52 -43.59 19.69
C PHE A 196 -11.82 -42.32 20.50
N ILE A 197 -12.60 -42.44 21.58
CA ILE A 197 -12.91 -41.31 22.46
C ILE A 197 -11.63 -40.72 23.06
N VAL A 198 -10.75 -41.58 23.61
CA VAL A 198 -9.51 -41.14 24.26
C VAL A 198 -8.58 -40.48 23.24
N GLY A 199 -8.32 -41.15 22.12
CA GLY A 199 -7.44 -40.66 21.06
C GLY A 199 -7.96 -39.37 20.44
N GLY A 200 -9.23 -39.33 20.04
CA GLY A 200 -9.83 -38.13 19.47
C GLY A 200 -9.88 -36.96 20.44
N THR A 201 -10.24 -37.19 21.72
CA THR A 201 -10.24 -36.13 22.75
C THR A 201 -8.83 -35.59 23.00
N MET A 202 -7.82 -36.46 23.02
CA MET A 202 -6.43 -36.05 23.20
C MET A 202 -5.96 -35.18 22.03
N THR A 203 -6.19 -35.61 20.79
CA THR A 203 -5.82 -34.85 19.59
C THR A 203 -6.56 -33.52 19.52
N ALA A 204 -7.87 -33.49 19.79
CA ALA A 204 -8.66 -32.26 19.85
C ALA A 204 -8.10 -31.25 20.88
N LYS A 205 -7.73 -31.72 22.07
CA LYS A 205 -7.09 -30.87 23.10
C LYS A 205 -5.75 -30.32 22.64
N MET A 206 -4.94 -31.11 21.92
CA MET A 206 -3.67 -30.63 21.36
C MET A 206 -3.90 -29.54 20.29
N ILE A 207 -4.87 -29.72 19.40
CA ILE A 207 -5.25 -28.69 18.40
C ILE A 207 -5.63 -27.39 19.10
N VAL A 208 -6.53 -27.44 20.09
CA VAL A 208 -6.98 -26.26 20.85
C VAL A 208 -5.80 -25.56 21.54
N LYS A 209 -4.87 -26.32 22.11
CA LYS A 209 -3.65 -25.77 22.73
C LYS A 209 -2.74 -25.05 21.72
N GLU A 210 -2.54 -25.62 20.54
CA GLU A 210 -1.73 -24.98 19.48
C GLU A 210 -2.43 -23.73 18.93
N ILE A 211 -3.76 -23.75 18.78
CA ILE A 211 -4.54 -22.56 18.41
C ILE A 211 -4.38 -21.46 19.45
N ALA A 212 -4.48 -21.78 20.75
CA ALA A 212 -4.26 -20.81 21.83
C ALA A 212 -2.84 -20.21 21.78
N THR A 213 -1.83 -21.05 21.54
CA THR A 213 -0.44 -20.61 21.35
C THR A 213 -0.30 -19.65 20.17
N LEU A 214 -0.94 -19.97 19.04
CA LEU A 214 -0.91 -19.14 17.84
C LEU A 214 -1.61 -17.79 18.04
N LYS A 215 -2.75 -17.77 18.76
CA LYS A 215 -3.45 -16.54 19.17
C LYS A 215 -2.59 -15.64 20.07
N ILE A 216 -1.84 -16.22 21.01
CA ILE A 216 -0.90 -15.47 21.86
C ILE A 216 0.18 -14.83 21.01
N LYS A 217 0.84 -15.59 20.13
CA LYS A 217 1.88 -15.07 19.24
C LYS A 217 1.36 -13.99 18.29
N LEU A 218 0.14 -14.17 17.75
CA LEU A 218 -0.52 -13.15 16.93
C LEU A 218 -0.74 -11.86 17.73
N SER A 219 -1.16 -11.97 18.99
CA SER A 219 -1.35 -10.81 19.88
C SER A 219 -0.04 -10.09 20.19
N GLU A 220 1.08 -10.82 20.31
CA GLU A 220 2.42 -10.23 20.46
C GLU A 220 2.86 -9.48 19.19
N ILE A 221 2.60 -10.03 18.01
CA ILE A 221 2.85 -9.35 16.73
C ILE A 221 2.07 -8.04 16.65
N VAL A 222 0.77 -8.08 16.95
CA VAL A 222 -0.08 -6.88 16.97
C VAL A 222 0.47 -5.83 17.93
N LYS A 223 0.82 -6.21 19.17
CA LYS A 223 1.41 -5.30 20.15
C LYS A 223 2.70 -4.65 19.63
N ASN A 224 3.58 -5.45 19.02
CA ASN A 224 4.86 -4.98 18.47
C ASN A 224 4.70 -4.09 17.22
N GLU A 225 3.65 -4.27 16.43
CA GLU A 225 3.35 -3.36 15.32
C GLU A 225 2.73 -2.04 15.83
N THR A 226 1.79 -2.12 16.78
CA THR A 226 1.15 -0.92 17.35
C THR A 226 2.08 -0.05 18.18
N SER A 227 3.16 -0.60 18.74
CA SER A 227 4.15 0.18 19.50
C SER A 227 5.15 0.94 18.62
N LYS A 228 5.19 0.63 17.32
CA LYS A 228 6.04 1.32 16.34
C LYS A 228 5.33 2.48 15.64
N ALA A 229 4.00 2.51 15.70
CA ALA A 229 3.14 3.56 15.15
C ALA A 229 2.98 4.71 16.15
#